data_AF-A0AA43ERC9-F1
#
_entry.id   AF-A0AA43ERC9-F1
#
_cell.length_a   1.000
_cell.length_b   1.000
_cell.length_c   1.000
_cell.angle_alpha   90.00
_cell.angle_beta   90.00
_cell.angle_gamma   90.00
#
_symmetry.space_group_name_H-M   'P 1'
#
loop_
_entity.id
_entity.type
_entity.pdbx_description
1 polymer ?
#
loop_
_entity_poly.entity_id
_entity_poly.type
_entity_poly.pdbx_seq_one_letter_code
_entity_poly.pdbx_strand_id
1 'polypeptide(L)'
;MDDTIDESREQELATLARQRLQEEIRSNPELCGNQIFDVLGSHLQNDDFAKVARELLRQGTVLLWGAVEVLIRDLHAETVGLEMKGVKSALKALLRAEGDQESLMKNLGILALFQERHLIVHCRSIVDAKFIEATGENLVAGSELVIKVERIEQRFQEARGAGIQILQAVRLLG
;
A
#
# COMPACT_ATOMS: atom_id res chain seq x y z
N MET A 1 -6.99 20.22 -11.95
CA MET A 1 -8.21 20.09 -12.77
C MET A 1 -7.97 18.93 -13.73
N ASP A 2 -7.98 17.70 -13.21
CA ASP A 2 -7.96 16.46 -14.03
C ASP A 2 -8.36 15.21 -13.20
N ASP A 3 -9.31 15.33 -12.26
CA ASP A 3 -9.81 14.18 -11.47
C ASP A 3 -11.16 13.65 -12.00
N THR A 4 -11.82 14.41 -12.90
CA THR A 4 -13.18 14.10 -13.37
C THR A 4 -13.22 13.08 -14.50
N ILE A 5 -12.08 12.84 -15.15
CA ILE A 5 -11.98 11.92 -16.30
C ILE A 5 -11.80 10.46 -15.84
N ASP A 6 -11.28 10.23 -14.62
CA ASP A 6 -11.00 8.89 -14.09
C ASP A 6 -12.22 8.25 -13.43
N GLU A 7 -12.96 8.98 -12.58
CA GLU A 7 -14.21 8.49 -11.97
C GLU A 7 -15.29 8.18 -13.02
N SER A 8 -15.35 8.98 -14.09
CA SER A 8 -16.28 8.75 -15.19
C SER A 8 -15.95 7.45 -15.93
N ARG A 9 -14.67 7.15 -16.15
CA ARG A 9 -14.24 5.88 -16.78
C ARG A 9 -14.45 4.69 -15.87
N GLU A 10 -14.19 4.80 -14.57
CA GLU A 10 -14.49 3.74 -13.60
C GLU A 10 -15.99 3.46 -13.52
N GLN A 11 -16.83 4.49 -13.50
CA GLN A 11 -18.28 4.32 -13.52
C GLN A 11 -18.77 3.71 -14.83
N GLU A 12 -18.21 4.10 -15.98
CA GLU A 12 -18.51 3.49 -17.26
C GLU A 12 -18.10 2.02 -17.30
N LEU A 13 -16.92 1.67 -16.80
CA LEU A 13 -16.42 0.29 -16.75
C LEU A 13 -17.23 -0.58 -15.78
N ALA A 14 -17.58 -0.04 -14.61
CA ALA A 14 -18.43 -0.73 -13.64
C ALA A 14 -19.85 -0.94 -14.19
N THR A 15 -20.37 0.03 -14.93
CA THR A 15 -21.69 -0.05 -15.58
C THR A 15 -21.67 -1.09 -16.71
N LEU A 16 -20.62 -1.06 -17.54
CA LEU A 16 -20.42 -2.03 -18.62
C LEU A 16 -20.24 -3.45 -18.07
N ALA A 17 -19.46 -3.63 -17.00
CA ALA A 17 -19.28 -4.93 -16.36
C ALA A 17 -20.60 -5.47 -15.79
N ARG A 18 -21.41 -4.62 -15.14
CA ARG A 18 -22.74 -5.00 -14.64
C ARG A 18 -23.72 -5.33 -15.76
N GLN A 19 -23.73 -4.56 -16.84
CA GLN A 19 -24.58 -4.82 -18.00
C GLN A 19 -24.22 -6.15 -18.64
N ARG A 20 -22.93 -6.40 -18.90
CA ARG A 20 -22.49 -7.68 -19.45
C ARG A 20 -22.81 -8.85 -18.54
N LEU A 21 -22.57 -8.70 -17.23
CA LEU A 21 -22.93 -9.74 -16.28
C LEU A 21 -24.45 -10.02 -16.28
N GLN A 22 -25.29 -9.00 -16.36
CA GLN A 22 -26.75 -9.17 -16.47
C GLN A 22 -27.20 -9.78 -17.80
N GLU A 23 -26.54 -9.43 -18.91
CA GLU A 23 -26.79 -10.01 -20.23
C GLU A 23 -26.38 -11.49 -20.26
N GLU A 24 -25.23 -11.83 -19.66
CA GLU A 24 -24.75 -13.21 -19.52
C GLU A 24 -25.72 -14.05 -18.66
N ILE A 25 -26.16 -13.51 -17.51
CA ILE A 25 -27.13 -14.16 -16.61
C ILE A 25 -28.50 -14.35 -17.28
N ARG A 26 -28.96 -13.37 -18.07
CA ARG A 26 -30.21 -13.51 -18.85
C ARG A 26 -30.09 -14.55 -19.96
N SER A 27 -28.92 -14.64 -20.59
CA SER A 27 -28.68 -15.51 -21.73
C SER A 27 -28.39 -16.96 -21.32
N ASN A 28 -27.86 -17.17 -20.10
CA ASN A 28 -27.69 -18.47 -19.47
C ASN A 28 -28.28 -18.47 -18.06
N PRO A 29 -29.59 -18.78 -17.89
CA PRO A 29 -30.23 -18.83 -16.57
C PRO A 29 -29.64 -19.87 -15.62
N GLU A 30 -28.95 -20.88 -16.17
CA GLU A 30 -28.22 -21.91 -15.41
C GLU A 30 -26.81 -21.48 -14.97
N LEU A 31 -26.38 -20.26 -15.36
CA LEU A 31 -25.17 -19.58 -14.89
C LEU A 31 -25.38 -19.08 -13.45
N CYS A 32 -25.80 -19.99 -12.58
CA CYS A 32 -26.10 -19.76 -11.19
C CYS A 32 -24.93 -20.30 -10.35
N GLY A 33 -24.32 -19.44 -9.52
CA GLY A 33 -23.34 -19.77 -8.48
C GLY A 33 -22.09 -20.52 -8.95
N ASN A 34 -22.24 -21.79 -9.28
CA ASN A 34 -21.17 -22.74 -9.59
C ASN A 34 -20.36 -22.33 -10.83
N GLN A 35 -20.99 -21.82 -11.90
CA GLN A 35 -20.23 -21.36 -13.08
C GLN A 35 -19.43 -20.08 -12.81
N ILE A 36 -19.89 -19.21 -11.91
CA ILE A 36 -19.09 -18.05 -11.45
C ILE A 36 -17.89 -18.56 -10.64
N PHE A 37 -18.09 -19.55 -9.76
CA PHE A 37 -16.99 -20.20 -9.06
C PHE A 37 -16.06 -20.97 -10.00
N ASP A 38 -16.55 -21.52 -11.10
CA ASP A 38 -15.74 -22.20 -12.12
C ASP A 38 -14.95 -21.20 -12.96
N VAL A 39 -15.55 -20.05 -13.31
CA VAL A 39 -14.85 -18.95 -14.00
C VAL A 39 -13.80 -18.33 -13.08
N LEU A 40 -14.16 -17.96 -11.85
CA LEU A 40 -13.22 -17.47 -10.85
C LEU A 40 -12.15 -18.53 -10.54
N GLY A 41 -12.53 -19.79 -10.42
CA GLY A 41 -11.63 -20.92 -10.22
C GLY A 41 -10.65 -21.07 -11.39
N SER A 42 -11.13 -21.00 -12.63
CA SER A 42 -10.31 -21.07 -13.84
C SER A 42 -9.35 -19.88 -13.97
N HIS A 43 -9.77 -18.68 -13.54
CA HIS A 43 -8.93 -17.49 -13.51
C HIS A 43 -7.94 -17.48 -12.33
N LEU A 44 -8.30 -18.07 -11.19
CA LEU A 44 -7.36 -18.30 -10.08
C LEU A 44 -6.26 -19.29 -10.45
N GLN A 45 -6.54 -20.22 -11.38
CA GLN A 45 -5.54 -21.14 -11.97
C GLN A 45 -4.74 -20.51 -13.13
N ASN A 46 -5.06 -19.27 -13.53
CA ASN A 46 -4.33 -18.58 -14.58
C ASN A 46 -3.10 -17.86 -13.98
N ASP A 47 -1.90 -18.33 -14.35
CA ASP A 47 -0.63 -17.77 -13.89
C ASP A 47 -0.47 -16.27 -14.21
N ASP A 48 -1.04 -15.80 -15.32
CA ASP A 48 -1.00 -14.37 -15.68
C ASP A 48 -1.86 -13.54 -14.74
N PHE A 49 -3.04 -14.04 -14.35
CA PHE A 49 -3.89 -13.36 -13.36
C PHE A 49 -3.19 -13.29 -12.01
N ALA A 50 -2.61 -14.39 -11.55
CA ALA A 50 -1.86 -14.42 -10.29
C ALA A 50 -0.65 -13.47 -10.31
N LYS A 51 0.03 -13.35 -11.46
CA LYS A 51 1.15 -12.41 -11.64
C LYS A 51 0.69 -10.95 -11.57
N VAL A 52 -0.39 -10.61 -12.28
CA VAL A 52 -0.97 -9.25 -12.24
C VAL A 52 -1.46 -8.91 -10.84
N ALA A 53 -2.13 -9.83 -10.15
CA ALA A 53 -2.59 -9.62 -8.79
C ALA A 53 -1.43 -9.35 -7.82
N ARG A 54 -0.32 -10.10 -7.93
CA ARG A 54 0.89 -9.86 -7.13
C ARG A 54 1.49 -8.47 -7.40
N GLU A 55 1.51 -8.05 -8.66
CA GLU A 55 2.01 -6.73 -9.04
C GLU A 55 1.11 -5.60 -8.52
N LEU A 56 -0.21 -5.76 -8.60
CA LEU A 56 -1.17 -4.82 -8.01
C LEU A 56 -0.96 -4.66 -6.51
N LEU A 57 -0.73 -5.76 -5.78
CA LEU A 57 -0.45 -5.70 -4.34
C LEU A 57 0.85 -4.96 -4.03
N ARG A 58 1.90 -5.16 -4.83
CA ARG A 58 3.17 -4.41 -4.69
C ARG A 58 2.96 -2.91 -4.92
N GLN A 59 2.23 -2.56 -5.98
CA GLN A 59 1.90 -1.16 -6.26
C GLN A 59 1.06 -0.55 -5.16
N GLY A 60 0.10 -1.29 -4.61
CA GLY A 60 -0.67 -0.88 -3.43
C GLY A 60 0.22 -0.56 -2.22
N THR A 61 1.22 -1.40 -1.92
CA THR A 61 2.21 -1.14 -0.85
C THR A 61 3.00 0.14 -1.12
N VAL A 62 3.44 0.37 -2.37
CA VAL A 62 4.17 1.58 -2.75
C VAL A 62 3.29 2.84 -2.63
N LEU A 63 2.04 2.77 -3.09
CA LEU A 63 1.08 3.86 -2.99
C LEU A 63 0.74 4.19 -1.54
N LEU A 64 0.59 3.18 -0.69
CA LEU A 64 0.35 3.37 0.74
C LEU A 64 1.51 4.11 1.41
N TRP A 65 2.76 3.74 1.08
CA TRP A 65 3.92 4.51 1.54
C TRP A 65 3.90 5.94 1.02
N GLY A 66 3.59 6.14 -0.27
CA GLY A 66 3.46 7.48 -0.86
C GLY A 66 2.44 8.36 -0.13
N ALA A 67 1.30 7.80 0.27
CA ALA A 67 0.29 8.53 1.06
C ALA A 67 0.84 8.96 2.44
N VAL A 68 1.62 8.11 3.10
CA VAL A 68 2.31 8.46 4.35
C VAL A 68 3.33 9.58 4.14
N GLU A 69 4.11 9.53 3.05
CA GLU A 69 5.07 10.59 2.70
C GLU A 69 4.40 11.94 2.46
N VAL A 70 3.28 11.93 1.72
CA VAL A 70 2.49 13.15 1.46
C VAL A 70 1.97 13.72 2.78
N LEU A 71 1.37 12.91 3.65
CA LEU A 71 0.89 13.35 4.96
C LEU A 71 2.02 13.99 5.79
N ILE A 72 3.18 13.33 5.87
CA ILE A 72 4.34 13.84 6.62
C ILE A 72 4.83 15.18 6.05
N ARG A 73 4.92 15.28 4.72
CA ARG A 73 5.37 16.51 4.06
C ARG A 73 4.41 17.66 4.30
N ASP A 74 3.11 17.41 4.18
CA ASP A 74 2.09 18.44 4.30
C ASP A 74 2.01 18.94 5.75
N LEU A 75 2.08 18.03 6.74
CA LEU A 75 2.15 18.41 8.15
C LEU A 75 3.44 19.16 8.50
N HIS A 76 4.57 18.79 7.90
CA HIS A 76 5.82 19.51 8.06
C HIS A 76 5.74 20.93 7.49
N ALA A 77 5.19 21.07 6.28
CA ALA A 77 4.98 22.36 5.63
C ALA A 77 4.14 23.30 6.50
N GLU A 78 3.06 22.77 7.09
CA GLU A 78 2.15 23.54 7.95
C GLU A 78 2.79 23.91 9.30
N THR A 79 3.53 22.97 9.93
CA THR A 79 3.94 23.14 11.35
C THR A 79 5.36 23.68 11.52
N VAL A 80 6.26 23.36 10.59
CA VAL A 80 7.71 23.64 10.70
C VAL A 80 8.15 24.58 9.58
N GLY A 81 7.61 24.42 8.37
CA GLY A 81 7.91 25.22 7.18
C GLY A 81 8.19 24.39 5.93
N LEU A 82 8.37 25.07 4.79
CA LEU A 82 8.34 24.47 3.45
C LEU A 82 9.57 23.61 3.07
N GLU A 83 10.71 23.79 3.73
CA GLU A 83 11.92 23.04 3.36
C GLU A 83 11.99 21.67 4.03
N MET A 84 11.64 20.62 3.28
CA MET A 84 11.84 19.24 3.70
C MET A 84 13.07 18.63 3.00
N LYS A 85 14.09 18.25 3.78
CA LYS A 85 15.27 17.50 3.27
C LYS A 85 15.00 16.01 3.05
N GLY A 86 13.92 15.49 3.63
CA GLY A 86 13.43 14.12 3.48
C GLY A 86 12.51 13.70 4.62
N VAL A 87 11.88 12.54 4.47
CA VAL A 87 10.89 11.98 5.42
C VAL A 87 11.45 11.86 6.83
N LYS A 88 12.70 11.40 6.99
CA LYS A 88 13.38 11.30 8.29
C LYS A 88 13.47 12.65 9.00
N SER A 89 13.94 13.69 8.30
CA SER A 89 14.09 15.01 8.89
C SER A 89 12.73 15.60 9.26
N ALA A 90 11.71 15.37 8.44
CA ALA A 90 10.36 15.81 8.73
C ALA A 90 9.79 15.13 9.98
N LEU A 91 9.91 13.80 10.08
CA LEU A 91 9.46 13.05 11.25
C LEU A 91 10.18 13.49 12.53
N LYS A 92 11.49 13.75 12.48
CA LYS A 92 12.23 14.30 13.63
C LYS A 92 11.68 15.63 14.10
N ALA A 93 11.42 16.55 13.16
CA ALA A 93 10.89 17.86 13.47
C ALA A 93 9.46 17.78 14.03
N LEU A 94 8.58 16.99 13.39
CA LEU A 94 7.18 16.83 13.78
C LEU A 94 7.01 16.13 15.14
N LEU A 95 7.82 15.11 15.42
CA LEU A 95 7.69 14.33 16.65
C LEU A 95 8.55 14.88 17.80
N ARG A 96 9.38 15.90 17.55
CA ARG A 96 10.46 16.35 18.46
C ARG A 96 11.30 15.19 18.99
N ALA A 97 11.50 14.18 18.15
CA ALA A 97 12.09 12.93 18.54
C ALA A 97 13.57 12.88 18.14
N GLU A 98 14.39 12.38 19.04
CA GLU A 98 15.79 12.05 18.79
C GLU A 98 15.93 10.59 18.36
N GLY A 99 17.08 10.24 17.77
CA GLY A 99 17.38 8.89 17.29
C GLY A 99 17.59 8.78 15.78
N ASP A 100 17.86 7.57 15.31
CA ASP A 100 18.01 7.28 13.88
C ASP A 100 16.65 7.09 13.18
N GLN A 101 16.70 6.92 11.86
CA GLN A 101 15.49 6.78 11.05
C GLN A 101 14.72 5.51 11.38
N GLU A 102 15.46 4.44 11.60
CA GLU A 102 14.90 3.11 11.80
C GLU A 102 14.11 3.06 13.11
N SER A 103 14.69 3.59 14.19
CA SER A 103 14.05 3.70 15.49
C SER A 103 12.77 4.54 15.41
N LEU A 104 12.79 5.67 14.70
CA LEU A 104 11.60 6.51 14.53
C LEU A 104 10.49 5.79 13.78
N MET A 105 10.83 5.16 12.65
CA MET A 105 9.86 4.41 11.85
C MET A 105 9.34 3.18 12.61
N LYS A 106 10.19 2.54 13.43
CA LYS A 106 9.82 1.40 14.27
C LYS A 106 8.84 1.83 15.36
N ASN A 107 9.12 2.94 16.03
CA ASN A 107 8.24 3.50 17.07
C ASN A 107 6.87 3.92 16.52
N LEU A 108 6.85 4.43 15.29
CA LEU A 108 5.60 4.73 14.58
C LEU A 108 4.88 3.48 14.03
N GLY A 109 5.54 2.32 14.03
CA GLY A 109 4.99 1.08 13.47
C GLY A 109 5.07 0.97 11.94
N ILE A 110 5.74 1.88 11.24
CA ILE A 110 5.81 1.94 9.77
C ILE A 110 7.15 1.49 9.19
N LEU A 111 8.08 0.99 10.01
CA LEU A 111 9.40 0.54 9.55
C LEU A 111 9.28 -0.53 8.47
N ALA A 112 8.44 -1.53 8.69
CA ALA A 112 8.33 -2.63 7.75
C ALA A 112 7.67 -2.19 6.42
N LEU A 113 6.69 -1.28 6.46
CA LEU A 113 6.16 -0.65 5.23
C LEU A 113 7.27 0.09 4.45
N PHE A 114 8.10 0.87 5.14
CA PHE A 114 9.23 1.57 4.54
C PHE A 114 10.23 0.59 3.88
N GLN A 115 10.58 -0.48 4.59
CA GLN A 115 11.51 -1.49 4.10
C GLN A 115 10.93 -2.28 2.92
N GLU A 116 9.64 -2.62 2.93
CA GLU A 116 8.96 -3.27 1.80
C GLU A 116 8.98 -2.39 0.56
N ARG A 117 8.66 -1.10 0.70
CA ARG A 117 8.76 -0.14 -0.41
C ARG A 117 10.19 -0.06 -0.94
N HIS A 118 11.20 -0.11 -0.07
CA HIS A 118 12.59 -0.16 -0.52
C HIS A 118 12.87 -1.40 -1.36
N LEU A 119 12.46 -2.59 -0.90
CA LEU A 119 12.66 -3.82 -1.65
C LEU A 119 11.94 -3.79 -3.00
N ILE A 120 10.69 -3.34 -3.04
CA ILE A 120 9.89 -3.28 -4.27
C ILE A 120 10.55 -2.33 -5.29
N VAL A 121 10.88 -1.10 -4.88
CA VAL A 121 11.35 -0.05 -5.80
C VAL A 121 12.82 -0.22 -6.17
N HIS A 122 13.67 -0.69 -5.26
CA HIS A 122 15.13 -0.68 -5.44
C HIS A 122 15.75 -2.07 -5.54
N CYS A 123 15.14 -3.10 -4.93
CA CYS A 123 15.68 -4.45 -4.91
C CYS A 123 14.87 -5.43 -5.77
N ARG A 124 13.98 -4.95 -6.65
CA ARG A 124 13.09 -5.78 -7.50
C ARG A 124 12.31 -6.83 -6.68
N SER A 125 11.86 -6.42 -5.50
CA SER A 125 11.20 -7.29 -4.52
C SER A 125 12.05 -8.46 -4.02
N ILE A 126 13.37 -8.44 -4.14
CA ILE A 126 14.24 -9.48 -3.57
C ILE A 126 14.53 -9.15 -2.11
N VAL A 127 14.27 -10.09 -1.20
CA VAL A 127 14.57 -9.97 0.23
C VAL A 127 16.08 -9.94 0.44
N ASP A 128 16.58 -8.90 1.12
CA ASP A 128 17.98 -8.79 1.51
C ASP A 128 18.18 -8.92 3.02
N ALA A 129 19.44 -9.06 3.45
CA ALA A 129 19.78 -9.20 4.86
C ALA A 129 19.38 -7.97 5.68
N LYS A 130 19.43 -6.78 5.08
CA LYS A 130 19.08 -5.52 5.75
C LYS A 130 17.59 -5.46 6.07
N PHE A 131 16.74 -5.94 5.17
CA PHE A 131 15.31 -6.07 5.40
C PHE A 131 15.03 -6.99 6.59
N ILE A 132 15.66 -8.17 6.61
CA ILE A 132 15.46 -9.17 7.67
C ILE A 132 15.93 -8.62 9.02
N GLU A 133 17.11 -7.98 9.04
CA GLU A 133 17.68 -7.36 10.24
C GLU A 133 16.78 -6.25 10.79
N ALA A 134 16.30 -5.34 9.94
CA ALA A 134 15.49 -4.20 10.35
C ALA A 134 14.07 -4.59 10.79
N THR A 135 13.45 -5.55 10.10
CA THR A 135 12.04 -5.93 10.34
C THR A 135 11.89 -7.09 11.31
N GLY A 136 12.93 -7.91 11.50
CA GLY A 136 12.86 -9.16 12.26
C GLY A 136 12.03 -10.25 11.60
N GLU A 137 11.71 -10.12 10.31
CA GLU A 137 10.89 -11.09 9.60
C GLU A 137 11.64 -12.38 9.29
N ASN A 138 10.96 -13.51 9.46
CA ASN A 138 11.49 -14.83 9.16
C ASN A 138 11.29 -15.18 7.67
N LEU A 139 12.00 -14.45 6.80
CA LEU A 139 12.05 -14.68 5.35
C LEU A 139 13.45 -15.15 4.92
N VAL A 140 13.53 -15.82 3.77
CA VAL A 140 14.80 -16.30 3.23
C VAL A 140 15.45 -15.19 2.39
N ALA A 141 16.68 -14.78 2.73
CA ALA A 141 17.43 -13.82 1.93
C ALA A 141 17.63 -14.35 0.50
N GLY A 142 17.47 -13.48 -0.50
CA GLY A 142 17.49 -13.81 -1.93
C GLY A 142 16.16 -14.32 -2.48
N SER A 143 15.17 -14.59 -1.64
CA SER A 143 13.82 -14.94 -2.10
C SER A 143 13.04 -13.71 -2.57
N GLU A 144 12.02 -13.93 -3.40
CA GLU A 144 11.08 -12.89 -3.78
C GLU A 144 10.11 -12.59 -2.63
N LEU A 145 9.98 -11.31 -2.27
CA LEU A 145 8.97 -10.80 -1.37
C LEU A 145 7.59 -10.93 -2.02
N VAL A 146 6.76 -11.79 -1.43
CA VAL A 146 5.37 -11.98 -1.81
C VAL A 146 4.49 -11.14 -0.88
N ILE A 147 3.91 -10.08 -1.42
CA ILE A 147 2.88 -9.30 -0.71
C ILE A 147 1.56 -10.02 -0.85
N LYS A 148 1.00 -10.47 0.28
CA LYS A 148 -0.35 -11.02 0.36
C LYS A 148 -1.34 -9.93 0.79
N VAL A 149 -2.63 -10.18 0.61
CA VAL A 149 -3.70 -9.25 1.02
C VAL A 149 -3.64 -8.99 2.52
N GLU A 150 -3.46 -10.01 3.35
CA GLU A 150 -3.40 -9.83 4.81
C GLU A 150 -2.25 -8.91 5.22
N ARG A 151 -1.14 -8.98 4.46
CA ARG A 151 0.03 -8.14 4.67
C ARG A 151 -0.28 -6.69 4.30
N ILE A 152 -0.95 -6.43 3.17
CA ILE A 152 -1.31 -5.05 2.79
C ILE A 152 -2.29 -4.42 3.79
N GLU A 153 -3.25 -5.20 4.27
CA GLU A 153 -4.20 -4.77 5.29
C GLU A 153 -3.49 -4.42 6.60
N GLN A 154 -2.55 -5.27 7.04
CA GLN A 154 -1.71 -4.97 8.20
C GLN A 154 -0.94 -3.65 8.01
N ARG A 155 -0.30 -3.44 6.86
CA ARG A 155 0.41 -2.19 6.57
C ARG A 155 -0.51 -0.98 6.57
N PHE A 156 -1.75 -1.14 6.10
CA PHE A 156 -2.73 -0.07 6.15
C PHE A 156 -3.09 0.31 7.59
N GLN A 157 -3.28 -0.67 8.48
CA GLN A 157 -3.54 -0.40 9.90
C GLN A 157 -2.35 0.31 10.56
N GLU A 158 -1.13 -0.14 10.28
CA GLU A 158 0.11 0.47 10.77
C GLU A 158 0.28 1.92 10.27
N ALA A 159 0.08 2.16 8.97
CA ALA A 159 0.14 3.49 8.36
C ALA A 159 -0.91 4.43 8.97
N ARG A 160 -2.15 3.96 9.17
CA ARG A 160 -3.20 4.71 9.86
C ARG A 160 -2.78 5.05 11.30
N GLY A 161 -2.25 4.06 12.03
CA GLY A 161 -1.75 4.24 13.39
C GLY A 161 -0.64 5.29 13.49
N ALA A 162 0.31 5.27 12.56
CA ALA A 162 1.34 6.30 12.46
C ALA A 162 0.77 7.68 12.15
N GLY A 163 -0.15 7.77 11.19
CA GLY A 163 -0.82 9.03 10.84
C GLY A 163 -1.51 9.68 12.04
N ILE A 164 -2.23 8.88 12.84
CA ILE A 164 -2.86 9.36 14.09
C ILE A 164 -1.81 9.90 15.07
N GLN A 165 -0.72 9.16 15.30
CA GLN A 165 0.35 9.58 16.21
C GLN A 165 1.02 10.88 15.76
N ILE A 166 1.29 11.02 14.46
CA ILE A 166 1.89 12.24 13.90
C ILE A 166 0.93 13.42 14.04
N LEU A 167 -0.35 13.25 13.72
CA LEU A 167 -1.37 14.29 13.89
C LEU A 167 -1.53 14.72 15.36
N GLN A 168 -1.49 13.77 16.30
CA GLN A 168 -1.52 14.06 17.73
C GLN A 168 -0.28 14.84 18.18
N ALA A 169 0.91 14.44 17.71
CA ALA A 169 2.14 15.17 18.00
C ALA A 169 2.07 16.60 17.47
N VAL A 170 1.61 16.79 16.23
CA VAL A 170 1.43 18.12 15.62
C VAL A 170 0.42 18.97 16.37
N ARG A 171 -0.70 18.39 16.82
CA ARG A 171 -1.69 19.12 17.62
C ARG A 171 -1.12 19.66 18.94
N LEU A 172 -0.09 19.03 19.49
CA LEU A 172 0.61 19.51 20.69
C LEU A 172 1.65 20.61 20.39
N LEU A 173 1.92 20.90 19.11
CA LEU A 173 2.85 21.95 18.66
C LEU A 173 2.18 23.32 18.49
N GLY A 174 0.86 23.35 18.26
CA GLY A 174 0.03 24.57 18.21
C GLY A 174 -0.76 24.79 19.49
#